data_AF-A0A453B451-F1
#
_entry.id   AF-A0A453B451-F1
#
_cell.length_a   1.000
_cell.length_b   1.000
_cell.length_c   1.000
_cell.angle_alpha   90.00
_cell.angle_beta   90.00
_cell.angle_gamma   90.00
#
_symmetry.space_group_name_H-M   'P 1'
#
loop_
_entity.id
_entity.type
_entity.pdbx_description
1 polymer ?
#
loop_
_entity_poly.entity_id
_entity_poly.type
_entity_poly.pdbx_seq_one_letter_code
_entity_poly.pdbx_strand_id
1 'polypeptide(L)'
;MNIDSTSVQTLEIIDPLHTELWGTSNKKKSLFQMLKTTKTTGGSRLLRANLLQPLKDIQTINTRLDCLDELVSNEELFFGLTQGLRKFPKESDKVLCHFCFKPKKVTDEVLKPANGRKSQLLISDIIVLKTALDAIPFLSKVLKGANSFLLKNIYQTICENPKYESMRKRIGEVIDEDVIHSRAPFVACTQQCFAIKPGIDGLLDVARRSFCDTSEAIHNLATKYREEFTLPNLKIPYNNRLGFYFIIPLRDITEKLPNKFIQVVRHGKNVHCSSFELASVSLLLSKLIFLGFLGNWALTATLQSFDRAGNFSGLNFQYSTC
;
A
#
# COMPACT_ATOMS: atom_id res chain seq x y z
N MET A 1 25.41 20.56 -6.70
CA MET A 1 26.02 20.67 -8.05
C MET A 1 24.90 20.59 -9.06
N ASN A 2 24.86 21.45 -10.08
CA ASN A 2 23.80 21.40 -11.09
C ASN A 2 24.28 20.56 -12.26
N ILE A 3 23.58 19.47 -12.59
CA ILE A 3 23.85 18.63 -13.75
C ILE A 3 22.81 19.02 -14.80
N ASP A 4 23.26 19.50 -15.96
CA ASP A 4 22.36 19.86 -17.05
C ASP A 4 21.68 18.62 -17.65
N SER A 5 20.53 18.83 -18.30
CA SER A 5 19.73 17.74 -18.86
C SER A 5 20.48 16.91 -19.90
N THR A 6 21.39 17.52 -20.66
CA THR A 6 22.20 16.81 -21.66
C THR A 6 23.14 15.85 -20.96
N SER A 7 23.88 16.32 -19.95
CA SER A 7 24.74 15.47 -19.12
C SER A 7 23.98 14.32 -18.44
N VAL A 8 22.76 14.58 -17.92
CA VAL A 8 21.91 13.53 -17.32
C VAL A 8 21.59 12.41 -18.31
N GLN A 9 21.31 12.77 -19.57
CA GLN A 9 21.01 11.81 -20.64
C GLN A 9 22.27 11.11 -21.14
N THR A 10 23.34 11.85 -21.44
CA THR A 10 24.61 11.31 -21.95
C THR A 10 25.26 10.34 -20.97
N LEU A 11 25.17 10.62 -19.67
CA LEU A 11 25.69 9.74 -18.61
C LEU A 11 24.68 8.64 -18.21
N GLU A 12 23.51 8.57 -18.86
CA GLU A 12 22.44 7.61 -18.57
C GLU A 12 22.15 7.52 -17.07
N ILE A 13 22.10 8.67 -16.38
CA ILE A 13 22.01 8.70 -14.90
C ILE A 13 20.72 8.03 -14.44
N ILE A 14 19.63 8.26 -15.19
CA ILE A 14 18.29 7.83 -14.83
C ILE A 14 17.75 6.79 -15.82
N ASP A 15 17.67 7.17 -17.09
CA ASP A 15 17.10 6.36 -18.16
C ASP A 15 18.19 6.13 -19.22
N PRO A 16 18.25 4.93 -19.82
CA PRO A 16 19.22 4.63 -20.88
C PRO A 16 18.83 5.33 -22.20
N LEU A 17 19.83 5.73 -23.00
CA LEU A 17 19.64 6.42 -24.29
C LEU A 17 18.96 5.53 -25.33
N HIS A 18 19.31 4.23 -25.37
CA HIS A 18 18.84 3.30 -26.39
C HIS A 18 17.92 2.22 -25.79
N THR A 19 16.68 2.61 -25.52
CA THR A 19 15.65 1.67 -25.05
C THR A 19 15.17 0.73 -26.18
N GLU A 20 15.19 1.18 -27.43
CA GLU A 20 14.59 0.48 -28.59
C GLU A 20 15.52 -0.54 -29.27
N LEU A 21 16.84 -0.36 -29.20
CA LEU A 21 17.83 -1.19 -29.93
C LEU A 21 18.22 -2.48 -29.20
N TRP A 22 17.87 -2.60 -27.92
CA TRP A 22 18.35 -3.67 -27.05
C TRP A 22 17.15 -4.41 -26.49
N GLY A 23 16.84 -5.55 -27.09
CA GLY A 23 15.74 -6.44 -26.70
C GLY A 23 15.63 -6.68 -25.19
N THR A 24 14.45 -7.15 -24.77
CA THR A 24 13.91 -7.26 -23.39
C THR A 24 14.74 -8.03 -22.34
N SER A 25 15.99 -8.40 -22.64
CA SER A 25 16.83 -9.28 -21.83
C SER A 25 17.70 -8.57 -20.78
N ASN A 26 18.17 -7.33 -20.99
CA ASN A 26 19.06 -6.64 -20.03
C ASN A 26 18.33 -5.56 -19.20
N LYS A 27 18.00 -5.88 -17.94
CA LYS A 27 17.13 -5.09 -17.05
C LYS A 27 17.83 -4.00 -16.20
N LYS A 28 19.13 -3.75 -16.40
CA LYS A 28 19.89 -2.70 -15.69
C LYS A 28 20.78 -1.96 -16.68
N LYS A 29 20.31 -0.82 -17.19
CA LYS A 29 21.04 -0.05 -18.23
C LYS A 29 21.42 1.37 -17.80
N SER A 30 20.89 1.90 -16.71
CA SER A 30 21.22 3.23 -16.19
C SER A 30 21.88 3.16 -14.81
N LEU A 31 22.62 4.21 -14.44
CA LEU A 31 23.29 4.32 -13.13
C LEU A 31 22.27 4.15 -11.98
N PHE A 32 21.13 4.84 -12.07
CA PHE A 32 20.05 4.72 -11.10
C PHE A 32 19.57 3.27 -10.95
N GLN A 33 19.33 2.56 -12.05
CA GLN A 33 18.83 1.19 -12.00
C GLN A 33 19.88 0.20 -11.45
N MET A 34 21.17 0.48 -11.65
CA MET A 34 22.26 -0.29 -11.05
C MET A 34 22.32 -0.10 -9.52
N LEU A 35 22.22 1.15 -9.05
CA LEU A 35 22.34 1.49 -7.63
C LEU A 35 21.04 1.30 -6.82
N LYS A 36 19.88 1.20 -7.48
CA LYS A 36 18.56 1.09 -6.82
C LYS A 36 18.37 -0.27 -6.15
N THR A 37 18.93 -0.42 -4.97
CA THR A 37 18.74 -1.56 -4.06
C THR A 37 17.86 -1.21 -2.84
N THR A 38 17.35 0.03 -2.80
CA THR A 38 16.49 0.59 -1.74
C THR A 38 15.23 -0.24 -1.48
N LYS A 39 14.75 -0.27 -0.24
CA LYS A 39 13.59 -1.10 0.19
C LYS A 39 12.26 -0.35 0.19
N THR A 40 12.28 0.98 0.22
CA THR A 40 11.09 1.83 0.25
C THR A 40 11.01 2.71 -1.01
N THR A 41 9.79 3.09 -1.41
CA THR A 41 9.58 4.03 -2.53
C THR A 41 10.17 5.41 -2.21
N GLY A 42 10.04 5.86 -0.96
CA GLY A 42 10.68 7.09 -0.46
C GLY A 42 12.20 7.05 -0.66
N GLY A 43 12.87 5.97 -0.27
CA GLY A 43 14.31 5.78 -0.48
C GLY A 43 14.70 5.76 -1.96
N SER A 44 13.91 5.11 -2.82
CA SER A 44 14.12 5.15 -4.27
C SER A 44 14.04 6.57 -4.85
N ARG A 45 13.09 7.38 -4.37
CA ARG A 45 12.95 8.79 -4.78
C ARG A 45 14.10 9.64 -4.27
N LEU A 46 14.52 9.44 -3.03
CA LEU A 46 15.67 10.14 -2.44
C LEU A 46 16.97 9.80 -3.18
N LEU A 47 17.20 8.53 -3.52
CA LEU A 47 18.34 8.12 -4.33
C LEU A 47 18.34 8.81 -5.70
N ARG A 48 17.18 8.85 -6.37
CA ARG A 48 17.03 9.56 -7.64
C ARG A 48 17.38 11.04 -7.50
N ALA A 49 16.88 11.70 -6.47
CA ALA A 49 17.16 13.11 -6.19
C ALA A 49 18.66 13.34 -5.92
N ASN A 50 19.29 12.52 -5.09
CA ASN A 50 20.72 12.61 -4.79
C ASN A 50 21.62 12.44 -6.04
N LEU A 51 21.23 11.57 -6.99
CA LEU A 51 21.97 11.39 -8.24
C LEU A 51 21.84 12.59 -9.18
N LEU A 52 20.64 13.18 -9.25
CA LEU A 52 20.38 14.37 -10.09
C LEU A 52 20.94 15.65 -9.49
N GLN A 53 21.06 15.72 -8.16
CA GLN A 53 21.53 16.88 -7.43
C GLN A 53 22.57 16.46 -6.38
N PRO A 54 23.82 16.19 -6.81
CA PRO A 54 24.87 15.85 -5.86
C PRO A 54 25.20 17.01 -4.94
N LEU A 55 25.50 16.68 -3.68
CA LEU A 55 25.84 17.62 -2.65
C LEU A 55 27.18 18.31 -2.93
N LYS A 56 27.33 19.52 -2.38
CA LYS A 56 28.59 20.27 -2.37
C LYS A 56 29.19 20.42 -0.97
N ASP A 57 28.36 20.26 0.07
CA ASP A 57 28.80 20.40 1.45
C ASP A 57 29.60 19.17 1.90
N ILE A 58 30.87 19.40 2.23
CA ILE A 58 31.82 18.37 2.64
C ILE A 58 31.39 17.72 3.96
N GLN A 59 30.85 18.49 4.90
CA GLN A 59 30.44 17.96 6.21
C GLN A 59 29.31 16.95 6.06
N THR A 60 28.29 17.28 5.28
CA THR A 60 27.18 16.36 4.97
C THR A 60 27.66 15.13 4.20
N ILE A 61 28.60 15.29 3.26
CA ILE A 61 29.17 14.16 2.52
C ILE A 61 29.90 13.22 3.47
N ASN A 62 30.80 13.73 4.32
CA ASN A 62 31.55 12.92 5.28
C ASN A 62 30.60 12.23 6.27
N THR A 63 29.58 12.93 6.77
CA THR A 63 28.57 12.32 7.65
C THR A 63 27.85 11.14 6.99
N ARG A 64 27.58 11.20 5.68
CA ARG A 64 27.00 10.09 4.92
C ARG A 64 27.99 8.94 4.72
N LEU A 65 29.28 9.25 4.52
CA LEU A 65 30.35 8.26 4.37
C LEU A 65 30.61 7.54 5.71
N ASP A 66 30.66 8.24 6.83
CA ASP A 66 30.79 7.64 8.17
C ASP A 66 29.66 6.65 8.46
N CYS A 67 28.42 7.00 8.06
CA CYS A 67 27.28 6.10 8.16
C CYS A 67 27.42 4.88 7.25
N LEU A 68 28.00 5.04 6.05
CA LEU A 68 28.24 3.94 5.12
C LEU A 68 29.31 3.00 5.68
N ASP A 69 30.42 3.53 6.18
CA ASP A 69 31.52 2.75 6.74
C ASP A 69 31.05 1.89 7.93
N GLU A 70 30.18 2.43 8.78
CA GLU A 70 29.55 1.65 9.85
C GLU A 70 28.67 0.51 9.30
N LEU A 71 27.83 0.78 8.30
CA LEU A 71 26.96 -0.24 7.71
C LEU A 71 27.72 -1.32 6.95
N VAL A 72 28.86 -0.97 6.35
CA VAL A 72 29.75 -1.94 5.69
C VAL A 72 30.49 -2.79 6.72
N SER A 73 30.90 -2.19 7.84
CA SER A 73 31.66 -2.87 8.90
C SER A 73 30.77 -3.74 9.82
N ASN A 74 29.48 -3.39 9.95
CA ASN A 74 28.52 -4.09 10.81
C ASN A 74 27.40 -4.74 9.99
N GLU A 75 27.64 -5.99 9.59
CA GLU A 75 26.67 -6.76 8.78
C GLU A 75 25.33 -6.97 9.50
N GLU A 76 25.34 -7.22 10.81
CA GLU A 76 24.12 -7.42 11.60
C GLU A 76 23.22 -6.18 11.54
N LEU A 77 23.81 -4.99 11.74
CA LEU A 77 23.12 -3.71 11.61
C LEU A 77 22.56 -3.54 10.18
N PHE A 78 23.37 -3.79 9.16
CA PHE A 78 22.95 -3.66 7.76
C PHE A 78 21.77 -4.57 7.41
N PHE A 79 21.85 -5.87 7.73
CA PHE A 79 20.79 -6.82 7.47
C PHE A 79 19.56 -6.53 8.33
N GLY A 80 19.74 -6.19 9.60
CA GLY A 80 18.68 -5.79 10.51
C GLY A 80 17.89 -4.60 9.97
N LEU A 81 18.58 -3.54 9.54
CA LEU A 81 17.95 -2.34 8.96
C LEU A 81 17.25 -2.67 7.65
N THR A 82 17.88 -3.49 6.81
CA THR A 82 17.28 -3.96 5.57
C THR A 82 15.96 -4.69 5.82
N GLN A 83 15.88 -5.56 6.83
CA GLN A 83 14.63 -6.23 7.18
C GLN A 83 13.62 -5.27 7.80
N GLY A 84 14.06 -4.33 8.63
CA GLY A 84 13.18 -3.32 9.24
C GLY A 84 12.52 -2.45 8.18
N LEU A 85 13.30 -1.92 7.23
CA LEU A 85 12.81 -1.08 6.14
C LEU A 85 11.86 -1.82 5.18
N ARG A 86 11.95 -3.16 5.06
CA ARG A 86 11.01 -3.96 4.26
C ARG A 86 9.62 -4.05 4.88
N LYS A 87 9.50 -3.89 6.21
CA LYS A 87 8.22 -3.90 6.92
C LYS A 87 7.41 -2.63 6.68
N PHE A 88 8.06 -1.53 6.29
CA PHE A 88 7.36 -0.30 5.98
C PHE A 88 6.55 -0.42 4.68
N PRO A 89 5.29 0.03 4.68
CA PRO A 89 4.46 0.00 3.49
C PRO A 89 5.00 0.97 2.44
N LYS A 90 5.15 0.52 1.18
CA LYS A 90 5.81 1.37 0.16
C LYS A 90 5.03 2.62 -0.27
N GLU A 91 3.78 2.79 0.17
CA GLU A 91 2.94 3.96 -0.12
C GLU A 91 2.76 4.91 1.08
N SER A 92 3.54 4.72 2.16
CA SER A 92 3.47 5.54 3.39
C SER A 92 3.40 7.03 3.11
N ASP A 93 4.26 7.54 2.24
CA ASP A 93 4.42 8.97 2.00
C ASP A 93 3.17 9.59 1.34
N LYS A 94 2.45 8.83 0.50
CA LYS A 94 1.20 9.29 -0.12
C LYS A 94 0.09 9.39 0.91
N VAL A 95 0.02 8.40 1.78
CA VAL A 95 -0.97 8.31 2.85
C VAL A 95 -0.80 9.45 3.85
N LEU A 96 0.44 9.79 4.21
CA LEU A 96 0.72 10.92 5.10
C LEU A 96 0.20 12.26 4.54
N CYS A 97 0.23 12.46 3.22
CA CYS A 97 -0.37 13.64 2.60
C CYS A 97 -1.87 13.73 2.88
N HIS A 98 -2.61 12.62 2.88
CA HIS A 98 -4.06 12.64 3.15
C HIS A 98 -4.38 13.06 4.58
N PHE A 99 -3.49 12.79 5.54
CA PHE A 99 -3.65 13.22 6.93
C PHE A 99 -3.21 14.67 7.17
N CYS A 100 -2.17 15.13 6.48
CA CYS A 100 -1.60 16.46 6.70
C CYS A 100 -2.31 17.58 5.92
N PHE A 101 -2.89 17.28 4.75
CA PHE A 101 -3.52 18.28 3.90
C PHE A 101 -5.04 18.29 4.08
N LYS A 102 -5.56 19.32 4.74
CA LYS A 102 -7.00 19.59 4.74
C LYS A 102 -7.43 20.03 3.34
N PRO A 103 -8.43 19.38 2.72
CA PRO A 103 -8.94 19.84 1.44
C PRO A 103 -9.47 21.28 1.57
N LYS A 104 -9.06 22.18 0.67
CA LYS A 104 -9.55 23.57 0.63
C LYS A 104 -11.02 23.59 0.18
N LYS A 105 -11.86 24.19 1.04
CA LYS A 105 -13.27 24.60 0.90
C LYS A 105 -14.33 23.48 0.99
N VAL A 106 -14.92 23.40 2.18
CA VAL A 106 -16.24 22.85 2.48
C VAL A 106 -17.29 23.91 2.16
N THR A 107 -17.86 23.85 0.97
CA THR A 107 -19.12 24.56 0.64
C THR A 107 -19.98 23.60 -0.17
N ASP A 108 -20.42 22.49 0.45
CA ASP A 108 -21.62 21.71 0.07
C ASP A 108 -21.81 20.38 0.85
N GLU A 109 -20.96 20.04 1.82
CA GLU A 109 -20.95 18.67 2.37
C GLU A 109 -22.07 18.35 3.38
N VAL A 110 -22.87 19.33 3.81
CA VAL A 110 -23.93 19.11 4.83
C VAL A 110 -25.13 18.34 4.27
N LEU A 111 -25.26 18.20 2.93
CA LEU A 111 -26.42 17.56 2.29
C LEU A 111 -26.10 16.29 1.47
N LYS A 112 -24.84 15.84 1.43
CA LYS A 112 -24.48 14.62 0.66
C LYS A 112 -24.36 13.43 1.61
N PRO A 113 -25.07 12.30 1.33
CA PRO A 113 -24.91 11.09 2.13
C PRO A 113 -23.43 10.70 2.16
N ALA A 114 -22.97 10.21 3.32
CA ALA A 114 -21.58 9.82 3.53
C ALA A 114 -21.09 8.96 2.35
N ASN A 115 -20.05 9.43 1.66
CA ASN A 115 -19.56 8.71 0.49
C ASN A 115 -18.72 7.53 0.98
N GLY A 116 -19.27 6.31 0.93
CA GLY A 116 -18.58 5.11 1.40
C GLY A 116 -17.18 4.89 0.79
N ARG A 117 -16.89 5.48 -0.39
CA ARG A 117 -15.54 5.51 -0.98
C ARG A 117 -14.55 6.35 -0.16
N LYS A 118 -14.97 7.48 0.40
CA LYS A 118 -14.10 8.32 1.26
C LYS A 118 -13.75 7.57 2.55
N SER A 119 -14.74 6.96 3.19
CA SER A 119 -14.53 6.12 4.39
C SER A 119 -13.60 4.94 4.10
N GLN A 120 -13.78 4.26 2.97
CA GLN A 120 -12.89 3.17 2.54
C GLN A 120 -11.43 3.63 2.40
N LEU A 121 -11.20 4.79 1.77
CA LEU A 121 -9.87 5.36 1.61
C LEU A 121 -9.23 5.68 2.97
N LEU A 122 -9.98 6.31 3.87
CA LEU A 122 -9.49 6.63 5.22
C LEU A 122 -9.09 5.38 6.00
N ILE A 123 -9.88 4.30 5.93
CA ILE A 123 -9.55 3.04 6.60
C ILE A 123 -8.30 2.43 5.99
N SER A 124 -8.18 2.45 4.66
CA SER A 124 -6.97 2.01 3.97
C SER A 124 -5.74 2.78 4.43
N ASP A 125 -5.87 4.10 4.56
CA ASP A 125 -4.81 5.00 5.01
C ASP A 125 -4.42 4.72 6.47
N ILE A 126 -5.40 4.48 7.35
CA ILE A 126 -5.17 4.10 8.76
C ILE A 126 -4.45 2.75 8.85
N ILE A 127 -4.81 1.76 8.03
CA ILE A 127 -4.14 0.45 8.01
C ILE A 127 -2.67 0.61 7.56
N VAL A 128 -2.40 1.46 6.57
CA VAL A 128 -1.03 1.79 6.16
C VAL A 128 -0.27 2.45 7.30
N LEU A 129 -0.88 3.42 7.98
CA LEU A 129 -0.28 4.09 9.13
C LEU A 129 0.02 3.13 10.28
N LYS A 130 -0.95 2.26 10.65
CA LYS A 130 -0.77 1.19 11.63
C LYS A 130 0.44 0.33 11.29
N THR A 131 0.48 -0.19 10.06
CA THR A 131 1.57 -1.06 9.58
C THR A 131 2.93 -0.36 9.67
N ALA A 132 2.99 0.94 9.36
CA ALA A 132 4.22 1.72 9.50
C ALA A 132 4.64 1.92 10.97
N LEU A 133 3.69 2.21 11.86
CA LEU A 133 3.94 2.36 13.30
C LEU A 133 4.38 1.03 13.94
N ASP A 134 3.78 -0.09 13.55
CA ASP A 134 4.14 -1.44 14.01
C ASP A 134 5.57 -1.85 13.61
N ALA A 135 6.14 -1.21 12.57
CA ALA A 135 7.52 -1.46 12.16
C ALA A 135 8.57 -0.70 13.04
N ILE A 136 8.17 0.38 13.71
CA ILE A 136 9.09 1.24 14.48
C ILE A 136 9.76 0.50 15.66
N PRO A 137 9.06 -0.33 16.47
CA PRO A 137 9.70 -1.05 17.57
C PRO A 137 10.81 -2.00 17.11
N PHE A 138 10.64 -2.64 15.95
CA PHE A 138 11.69 -3.48 15.37
C PHE A 138 12.88 -2.62 14.91
N LEU A 139 12.61 -1.50 14.25
CA LEU A 139 13.66 -0.57 13.82
C LEU A 139 14.45 0.01 15.01
N SER A 140 13.77 0.32 16.12
CA SER A 140 14.39 0.79 17.36
C SER A 140 15.38 -0.22 17.93
N LYS A 141 15.00 -1.51 17.99
CA LYS A 141 15.90 -2.58 18.47
C LYS A 141 17.19 -2.66 17.65
N VAL A 142 17.07 -2.55 16.33
CA VAL A 142 18.21 -2.61 15.40
C VAL A 142 19.10 -1.36 15.52
N LEU A 143 18.50 -0.17 15.58
CA LEU A 143 19.25 1.10 15.61
C LEU A 143 19.90 1.40 16.96
N LYS A 144 19.51 0.73 18.05
CA LYS A 144 20.01 0.99 19.39
C LYS A 144 21.54 0.86 19.50
N GLY A 145 22.16 -0.02 18.71
CA GLY A 145 23.61 -0.24 18.68
C GLY A 145 24.37 0.64 17.68
N ALA A 146 23.71 1.55 16.96
CA ALA A 146 24.35 2.37 15.95
C ALA A 146 25.18 3.51 16.56
N ASN A 147 26.32 3.80 15.93
CA ASN A 147 27.35 4.72 16.42
C ASN A 147 27.47 5.98 15.58
N SER A 148 27.25 5.89 14.28
CA SER A 148 27.29 7.03 13.37
C SER A 148 26.28 8.08 13.77
N PHE A 149 26.68 9.34 13.62
CA PHE A 149 25.86 10.49 13.97
C PHE A 149 24.48 10.45 13.30
N LEU A 150 24.44 10.09 12.02
CA LEU A 150 23.21 10.02 11.23
C LEU A 150 22.24 8.97 11.77
N LEU A 151 22.70 7.74 12.05
CA LEU A 151 21.84 6.68 12.56
C LEU A 151 21.37 6.94 13.99
N LYS A 152 22.23 7.52 14.84
CA LYS A 152 21.86 7.97 16.19
C LYS A 152 20.77 9.02 16.16
N ASN A 153 20.89 10.03 15.29
CA ASN A 153 19.86 11.05 15.15
C ASN A 153 18.52 10.48 14.68
N ILE A 154 18.54 9.50 13.77
CA ILE A 154 17.33 8.80 13.34
C ILE A 154 16.71 8.05 14.52
N TYR A 155 17.51 7.34 15.31
CA TYR A 155 17.05 6.64 16.51
C TYR A 155 16.37 7.61 17.50
N GLN A 156 17.02 8.72 17.83
CA GLN A 156 16.46 9.72 18.76
C GLN A 156 15.18 10.38 18.22
N THR A 157 15.17 10.75 16.94
CA THR A 157 14.04 11.49 16.35
C THR A 157 12.82 10.60 16.10
N ILE A 158 13.04 9.34 15.71
CA ILE A 158 11.98 8.42 15.31
C ILE A 158 11.66 7.41 16.40
N CYS A 159 12.65 6.71 16.94
CA CYS A 159 12.43 5.60 17.85
C CYS A 159 12.10 6.04 19.27
N GLU A 160 12.70 7.13 19.75
CA GLU A 160 12.45 7.66 21.10
C GLU A 160 11.26 8.64 21.16
N ASN A 161 10.62 8.92 20.04
CA ASN A 161 9.53 9.88 19.99
C ASN A 161 8.23 9.27 20.55
N PRO A 162 7.73 9.75 21.71
CA PRO A 162 6.57 9.15 22.39
C PRO A 162 5.27 9.30 21.61
N LYS A 163 5.22 10.23 20.63
CA LYS A 163 4.02 10.45 19.81
C LYS A 163 3.69 9.22 18.96
N TYR A 164 4.69 8.51 18.44
CA TYR A 164 4.44 7.33 17.62
C TYR A 164 3.82 6.19 18.42
N GLU A 165 4.29 5.98 19.66
CA GLU A 165 3.71 4.98 20.56
C GLU A 165 2.28 5.35 20.99
N SER A 166 2.04 6.63 21.31
CA SER A 166 0.70 7.13 21.63
C SER A 166 -0.28 6.92 20.46
N MET A 167 0.14 7.25 19.23
CA MET A 167 -0.67 6.99 18.03
C MET A 167 -0.91 5.51 17.79
N ARG A 168 0.11 4.66 17.99
CA ARG A 168 0.01 3.21 17.84
C ARG A 168 -1.03 2.63 18.79
N LYS A 169 -0.98 2.99 20.08
CA LYS A 169 -1.95 2.55 21.09
C LYS A 169 -3.37 2.97 20.73
N ARG A 170 -3.56 4.23 20.36
CA ARG A 170 -4.88 4.77 20.00
C ARG A 170 -5.47 4.11 18.76
N ILE A 171 -4.65 3.77 17.77
CA ILE A 171 -5.10 2.97 16.62
C ILE A 171 -5.46 1.54 17.06
N GLY A 172 -4.65 0.93 17.92
CA GLY A 172 -4.89 -0.43 18.45
C GLY A 172 -6.13 -0.54 19.35
N GLU A 173 -6.68 0.54 19.90
CA GLU A 173 -7.96 0.52 20.63
C GLU A 173 -9.14 0.16 19.69
N VAL A 174 -9.05 0.59 18.43
CA VAL A 174 -10.15 0.48 17.45
C VAL A 174 -9.87 -0.58 16.40
N ILE A 175 -8.66 -0.59 15.86
CA ILE A 175 -8.25 -1.46 14.75
C ILE A 175 -7.73 -2.77 15.31
N ASP A 176 -8.16 -3.86 14.70
CA ASP A 176 -7.74 -5.19 15.06
C ASP A 176 -6.22 -5.39 14.81
N GLU A 177 -5.55 -6.11 15.70
CA GLU A 177 -4.09 -6.26 15.67
C GLU A 177 -3.62 -7.05 14.44
N ASP A 178 -4.42 -8.02 13.99
CA ASP A 178 -4.12 -8.90 12.86
C ASP A 178 -4.28 -8.21 11.49
N VAL A 179 -4.72 -6.95 11.50
CA VAL A 179 -4.95 -6.18 10.28
C VAL A 179 -3.63 -5.73 9.68
N ILE A 180 -3.40 -6.15 8.45
CA ILE A 180 -2.15 -5.92 7.70
C ILE A 180 -2.47 -5.29 6.35
N HIS A 181 -1.70 -4.28 5.96
CA HIS A 181 -1.78 -3.70 4.63
C HIS A 181 -1.40 -4.72 3.53
N SER A 182 -2.34 -5.01 2.62
CA SER A 182 -2.12 -5.86 1.45
C SER A 182 -2.32 -5.09 0.14
N ARG A 183 -1.58 -5.48 -0.90
CA ARG A 183 -1.74 -4.97 -2.27
C ARG A 183 -2.65 -5.83 -3.13
N ALA A 184 -2.95 -7.05 -2.70
CA ALA A 184 -3.87 -7.92 -3.41
C ALA A 184 -5.29 -7.35 -3.23
N PRO A 185 -6.00 -6.97 -4.32
CA PRO A 185 -7.21 -6.15 -4.20
C PRO A 185 -8.30 -6.75 -3.31
N PHE A 186 -8.53 -8.06 -3.42
CA PHE A 186 -9.51 -8.75 -2.56
C PHE A 186 -9.07 -8.82 -1.11
N VAL A 187 -7.81 -9.19 -0.86
CA VAL A 187 -7.26 -9.25 0.51
C VAL A 187 -7.29 -7.87 1.15
N ALA A 188 -6.91 -6.81 0.42
CA ALA A 188 -7.00 -5.44 0.90
C ALA A 188 -8.43 -5.06 1.28
N CYS A 189 -9.41 -5.45 0.45
CA CYS A 189 -10.81 -5.23 0.73
C CYS A 189 -11.29 -5.97 1.99
N THR A 190 -10.91 -7.24 2.15
CA THR A 190 -11.20 -8.03 3.36
C THR A 190 -10.59 -7.37 4.58
N GLN A 191 -9.30 -7.02 4.52
CA GLN A 191 -8.59 -6.33 5.61
C GLN A 191 -9.28 -5.01 6.00
N GLN A 192 -9.83 -4.27 5.05
CA GLN A 192 -10.60 -3.05 5.33
C GLN A 192 -11.97 -3.35 5.99
N CYS A 193 -12.67 -4.41 5.58
CA CYS A 193 -13.97 -4.79 6.15
C CYS A 193 -13.86 -5.28 7.60
N PHE A 194 -12.79 -6.01 7.90
CA PHE A 194 -12.48 -6.54 9.22
C PHE A 194 -11.50 -5.66 10.01
N ALA A 195 -11.23 -4.44 9.54
CA ALA A 195 -10.24 -3.56 10.15
C ALA A 195 -10.56 -3.22 11.60
N ILE A 196 -11.84 -2.97 11.91
CA ILE A 196 -12.29 -2.57 13.24
C ILE A 196 -12.52 -3.81 14.10
N LYS A 197 -12.21 -3.76 15.40
CA LYS A 197 -12.47 -4.90 16.30
C LYS A 197 -13.95 -5.30 16.33
N PRO A 198 -14.28 -6.59 16.47
CA PRO A 198 -15.66 -7.05 16.59
C PRO A 198 -16.32 -6.50 17.85
N GLY A 199 -17.65 -6.35 17.83
CA GLY A 199 -18.43 -5.86 18.98
C GLY A 199 -18.41 -4.35 19.20
N ILE A 200 -17.70 -3.58 18.37
CA ILE A 200 -17.75 -2.11 18.39
C ILE A 200 -19.03 -1.58 17.75
N ASP A 201 -19.50 -2.21 16.67
CA ASP A 201 -20.72 -1.83 15.95
C ASP A 201 -21.47 -3.08 15.46
N GLY A 202 -22.69 -3.29 15.97
CA GLY A 202 -23.52 -4.43 15.60
C GLY A 202 -23.94 -4.43 14.12
N LEU A 203 -24.11 -3.25 13.49
CA LEU A 203 -24.43 -3.16 12.07
C LEU A 203 -23.24 -3.60 11.21
N LEU A 204 -22.02 -3.22 11.63
CA LEU A 204 -20.79 -3.66 10.98
C LEU A 204 -20.62 -5.18 11.09
N ASP A 205 -20.93 -5.77 12.23
CA ASP A 205 -20.85 -7.22 12.43
C ASP A 205 -21.90 -8.01 11.62
N VAL A 206 -23.07 -7.42 11.36
CA VAL A 206 -24.04 -7.98 10.41
C VAL A 206 -23.50 -7.88 8.97
N ALA A 207 -22.96 -6.72 8.58
CA ALA A 207 -22.38 -6.52 7.25
C ALA A 207 -21.21 -7.48 6.97
N ARG A 208 -20.37 -7.75 7.97
CA ARG A 208 -19.26 -8.73 7.91
C ARG A 208 -19.74 -10.15 7.67
N ARG A 209 -20.79 -10.58 8.37
CA ARG A 209 -21.42 -11.89 8.14
C ARG A 209 -21.91 -12.00 6.70
N SER A 210 -22.67 -11.01 6.23
CA SER A 210 -23.12 -10.98 4.84
C SER A 210 -21.94 -10.97 3.84
N PHE A 211 -20.83 -10.31 4.15
CA PHE A 211 -19.62 -10.34 3.32
C PHE A 211 -19.03 -11.76 3.24
N CYS A 212 -18.88 -12.45 4.38
CA CYS A 212 -18.42 -13.84 4.43
C CYS A 212 -19.34 -14.78 3.62
N ASP A 213 -20.64 -14.72 3.87
CA ASP A 213 -21.64 -15.56 3.17
C ASP A 213 -21.60 -15.34 1.66
N THR A 214 -21.48 -14.07 1.24
CA THR A 214 -21.39 -13.69 -0.18
C THR A 214 -20.09 -14.20 -0.80
N SER A 215 -18.96 -14.11 -0.08
CA SER A 215 -17.67 -14.63 -0.54
C SER A 215 -17.72 -16.15 -0.70
N GLU A 216 -18.29 -16.86 0.28
CA GLU A 216 -18.47 -18.31 0.22
C GLU A 216 -19.37 -18.72 -0.95
N ALA A 217 -20.49 -18.01 -1.17
CA ALA A 217 -21.38 -18.24 -2.31
C ALA A 217 -20.66 -18.11 -3.66
N ILE A 218 -19.72 -17.17 -3.80
CA ILE A 218 -18.89 -17.01 -5.01
C ILE A 218 -17.98 -18.23 -5.21
N HIS A 219 -17.35 -18.71 -4.13
CA HIS A 219 -16.48 -19.89 -4.19
C HIS A 219 -17.28 -21.16 -4.52
N ASN A 220 -18.46 -21.33 -3.91
CA ASN A 220 -19.37 -22.45 -4.17
C ASN A 220 -19.89 -22.42 -5.61
N LEU A 221 -20.24 -21.25 -6.14
CA LEU A 221 -20.63 -21.08 -7.54
C LEU A 221 -19.50 -21.49 -8.49
N ALA A 222 -18.26 -21.10 -8.18
CA ALA A 222 -17.10 -21.49 -8.97
C ALA A 222 -16.91 -23.01 -8.96
N THR A 223 -17.02 -23.66 -7.81
CA THR A 223 -16.94 -25.13 -7.69
C THR A 223 -18.04 -25.82 -8.49
N LYS A 224 -19.29 -25.37 -8.37
CA LYS A 224 -20.41 -25.85 -9.19
C LYS A 224 -20.10 -25.77 -10.69
N TYR A 225 -19.54 -24.66 -11.15
CA TYR A 225 -19.20 -24.49 -12.57
C TYR A 225 -18.01 -25.34 -13.02
N ARG A 226 -17.07 -25.67 -12.13
CA ARG A 226 -15.98 -26.63 -12.44
C ARG A 226 -16.54 -28.02 -12.70
N GLU A 227 -17.52 -28.44 -11.91
CA GLU A 227 -18.15 -29.77 -12.00
C GLU A 227 -19.14 -29.83 -13.17
N GLU A 228 -20.09 -28.90 -13.24
CA GLU A 228 -21.18 -28.87 -14.24
C GLU A 228 -20.66 -28.74 -15.67
N PHE A 229 -19.58 -27.97 -15.88
CA PHE A 229 -19.03 -27.73 -17.21
C PHE A 229 -17.67 -28.41 -17.45
N THR A 230 -17.23 -29.27 -16.54
CA THR A 230 -15.93 -29.97 -16.62
C THR A 230 -14.75 -29.02 -16.86
N LEU A 231 -14.70 -27.91 -16.10
CA LEU A 231 -13.68 -26.85 -16.20
C LEU A 231 -12.71 -26.87 -15.00
N PRO A 232 -11.79 -27.85 -14.90
CA PRO A 232 -11.03 -28.09 -13.67
C PRO A 232 -10.12 -26.91 -13.28
N ASN A 233 -9.60 -26.15 -14.24
CA ASN A 233 -8.69 -25.03 -13.95
C ASN A 233 -9.37 -23.65 -13.96
N LEU A 234 -10.70 -23.59 -13.82
CA LEU A 234 -11.42 -22.32 -13.72
C LEU A 234 -10.99 -21.55 -12.46
N LYS A 235 -10.54 -20.31 -12.69
CA LYS A 235 -10.09 -19.37 -11.64
C LYS A 235 -11.10 -18.25 -11.46
N ILE A 236 -11.14 -17.69 -10.25
CA ILE A 236 -11.99 -16.57 -9.84
C ILE A 236 -11.17 -15.40 -9.29
N PRO A 237 -10.37 -14.72 -10.12
CA PRO A 237 -9.72 -13.49 -9.72
C PRO A 237 -10.72 -12.38 -9.38
N TYR A 238 -10.25 -11.41 -8.60
CA TYR A 238 -10.99 -10.21 -8.22
C TYR A 238 -10.25 -8.94 -8.66
N ASN A 239 -10.99 -7.95 -9.14
CA ASN A 239 -10.48 -6.63 -9.48
C ASN A 239 -11.42 -5.55 -8.92
N ASN A 240 -10.88 -4.47 -8.36
CA ASN A 240 -11.66 -3.34 -7.84
C ASN A 240 -12.67 -2.75 -8.83
N ARG A 241 -12.38 -2.79 -10.14
CA ARG A 241 -13.29 -2.24 -11.18
C ARG A 241 -14.39 -3.22 -11.59
N LEU A 242 -14.05 -4.50 -11.73
CA LEU A 242 -14.93 -5.52 -12.33
C LEU A 242 -15.57 -6.44 -11.30
N GLY A 243 -15.09 -6.43 -10.06
CA GLY A 243 -15.42 -7.44 -9.07
C GLY A 243 -14.78 -8.79 -9.39
N PHE A 244 -15.44 -9.87 -8.99
CA PHE A 244 -15.06 -11.24 -9.35
C PHE A 244 -15.45 -11.55 -10.79
N TYR A 245 -14.56 -12.27 -11.48
CA TYR A 245 -14.80 -12.77 -12.84
C TYR A 245 -14.13 -14.13 -13.02
N PHE A 246 -14.52 -14.88 -14.04
CA PHE A 246 -13.94 -16.17 -14.36
C PHE A 246 -12.76 -16.04 -15.34
N ILE A 247 -11.71 -16.81 -15.09
CA ILE A 247 -10.66 -17.10 -16.07
C ILE A 247 -10.66 -18.60 -16.33
N ILE A 248 -10.86 -18.97 -17.59
CA ILE A 248 -10.89 -20.35 -18.06
C ILE A 248 -9.76 -20.55 -19.06
N PRO A 249 -8.81 -21.47 -18.84
CA PRO A 249 -7.79 -21.79 -19.83
C PRO A 249 -8.43 -22.36 -21.11
N LEU A 250 -7.96 -21.92 -22.27
CA LEU A 250 -8.53 -22.35 -23.56
C LEU A 250 -8.45 -23.87 -23.78
N ARG A 251 -7.45 -24.52 -23.18
CA ARG A 251 -7.26 -25.98 -23.23
C ARG A 251 -8.38 -26.77 -22.52
N ASP A 252 -9.07 -26.13 -21.58
CA ASP A 252 -10.18 -26.74 -20.83
C ASP A 252 -11.51 -26.54 -21.59
N ILE A 253 -11.50 -25.80 -22.71
CA ILE A 253 -12.67 -25.54 -23.55
C ILE A 253 -12.60 -26.47 -24.77
N THR A 254 -13.26 -27.63 -24.68
CA THR A 254 -13.22 -28.66 -25.73
C THR A 254 -14.15 -28.33 -26.91
N GLU A 255 -15.28 -27.68 -26.64
CA GLU A 255 -16.25 -27.27 -27.66
C GLU A 255 -16.55 -25.76 -27.59
N LYS A 256 -17.82 -25.40 -27.34
CA LYS A 256 -18.30 -24.04 -27.19
C LYS A 256 -18.60 -23.77 -25.72
N LEU A 257 -18.20 -22.59 -25.26
CA LEU A 257 -18.52 -22.15 -23.91
C LEU A 257 -20.05 -22.07 -23.73
N PRO A 258 -20.61 -22.59 -22.63
CA PRO A 258 -22.05 -22.54 -22.38
C PRO A 258 -22.62 -21.12 -22.45
N ASN A 259 -23.86 -20.98 -22.91
CA ASN A 259 -24.55 -19.67 -23.01
C ASN A 259 -24.74 -18.96 -21.66
N LYS A 260 -24.44 -19.64 -20.54
CA LYS A 260 -24.49 -19.08 -19.19
C LYS A 260 -23.37 -18.06 -18.92
N PHE A 261 -22.30 -18.11 -19.71
CA PHE A 261 -21.18 -17.17 -19.63
C PHE A 261 -21.43 -15.94 -20.51
N ILE A 262 -21.26 -14.77 -19.92
CA ILE A 262 -21.40 -13.45 -20.56
C ILE A 262 -20.06 -12.71 -20.57
N GLN A 263 -19.98 -11.63 -21.35
CA GLN A 263 -18.77 -10.78 -21.45
C GLN A 263 -17.49 -11.59 -21.74
N VAL A 264 -17.60 -12.52 -22.69
CA VAL A 264 -16.51 -13.44 -23.03
C VAL A 264 -15.45 -12.71 -23.85
N VAL A 265 -14.25 -12.56 -23.28
CA VAL A 265 -13.09 -11.91 -23.90
C VAL A 265 -11.92 -12.88 -23.93
N ARG A 266 -11.35 -13.12 -25.10
CA ARG A 266 -10.15 -13.96 -25.25
C ARG A 266 -8.90 -13.13 -25.01
N HIS A 267 -8.00 -13.62 -24.16
CA HIS A 267 -6.72 -12.98 -23.88
C HIS A 267 -5.61 -14.04 -23.81
N GLY A 268 -4.88 -14.18 -24.92
CA GLY A 268 -3.84 -15.19 -25.08
C GLY A 268 -4.41 -16.61 -24.94
N LYS A 269 -3.86 -17.41 -24.02
CA LYS A 269 -4.29 -18.79 -23.75
C LYS A 269 -5.47 -18.91 -22.78
N ASN A 270 -6.08 -17.79 -22.39
CA ASN A 270 -7.15 -17.75 -21.40
C ASN A 270 -8.39 -17.02 -21.96
N VAL A 271 -9.55 -17.44 -21.48
CA VAL A 271 -10.84 -16.79 -21.72
C VAL A 271 -11.30 -16.15 -20.42
N HIS A 272 -11.55 -14.85 -20.48
CA HIS A 272 -12.09 -14.06 -19.39
C HIS A 272 -13.59 -13.93 -19.61
N CYS A 273 -14.40 -14.24 -18.61
CA CYS A 273 -15.85 -14.16 -18.73
C CYS A 273 -16.50 -13.93 -17.36
N SER A 274 -17.80 -13.64 -17.36
CA SER A 274 -18.62 -13.55 -16.15
C SER A 274 -19.90 -14.36 -16.35
N SER A 275 -20.76 -14.41 -15.33
CA SER A 275 -22.13 -14.95 -15.43
C SER A 275 -23.10 -13.99 -14.76
N PHE A 276 -24.38 -14.05 -15.09
CA PHE A 276 -25.40 -13.23 -14.40
C PHE A 276 -25.42 -13.49 -12.88
N GLU A 277 -25.29 -14.76 -12.48
CA GLU A 277 -25.19 -15.18 -11.07
C GLU A 277 -23.97 -14.53 -10.41
N LEU A 278 -22.79 -14.64 -11.01
CA LEU A 278 -21.56 -14.07 -10.45
C LEU A 278 -21.61 -12.55 -10.38
N ALA A 279 -22.11 -11.88 -11.43
CA ALA A 279 -22.23 -10.43 -11.46
C ALA A 279 -23.15 -9.92 -10.36
N SER A 280 -24.26 -10.62 -10.11
CA SER A 280 -25.21 -10.26 -9.06
C SER A 280 -24.61 -10.37 -7.66
N VAL A 281 -23.94 -11.49 -7.37
CA VAL A 281 -23.31 -11.75 -6.06
C VAL A 281 -22.08 -10.84 -5.85
N SER A 282 -21.29 -10.58 -6.91
CA SER A 282 -20.16 -9.64 -6.83
C SER A 282 -20.60 -8.19 -6.63
N LEU A 283 -21.74 -7.78 -7.18
CA LEU A 283 -22.30 -6.45 -6.94
C LEU A 283 -22.79 -6.30 -5.50
N LEU A 284 -23.42 -7.35 -4.95
CA LEU A 284 -23.83 -7.38 -3.55
C LEU A 284 -22.62 -7.22 -2.62
N LEU A 285 -21.54 -7.95 -2.88
CA LEU A 285 -20.30 -7.85 -2.12
C LEU A 285 -19.77 -6.41 -2.11
N SER A 286 -19.69 -5.78 -3.29
CA SER A 286 -19.28 -4.37 -3.45
C SER A 286 -20.15 -3.44 -2.59
N LYS A 287 -21.48 -3.62 -2.60
CA LYS A 287 -22.41 -2.81 -1.81
C LYS A 287 -22.27 -3.04 -0.29
N LEU A 288 -22.04 -4.28 0.15
CA LEU A 288 -21.84 -4.60 1.57
C LEU A 288 -20.56 -4.00 2.13
N ILE A 289 -19.50 -4.00 1.33
CA ILE A 289 -18.26 -3.26 1.61
C ILE A 289 -18.60 -1.78 1.84
N PHE A 290 -19.40 -1.16 0.96
CA PHE A 290 -19.85 0.23 1.14
C PHE A 290 -20.73 0.46 2.38
N LEU A 291 -21.63 -0.45 2.72
CA LEU A 291 -22.53 -0.33 3.88
C LEU A 291 -21.78 -0.48 5.22
N GLY A 292 -20.83 -1.41 5.31
CA GLY A 292 -19.93 -1.50 6.47
C GLY A 292 -19.13 -0.20 6.68
N PHE A 293 -18.82 0.52 5.61
CA PHE A 293 -18.14 1.82 5.68
C PHE A 293 -19.05 3.02 6.00
N LEU A 294 -20.37 2.87 5.90
CA LEU A 294 -21.36 3.88 6.30
C LEU A 294 -21.64 3.87 7.81
N GLY A 295 -21.70 2.69 8.44
CA GLY A 295 -21.75 2.57 9.92
C GLY A 295 -20.55 3.23 10.61
N ASN A 296 -19.45 3.32 9.86
CA ASN A 296 -18.21 3.96 10.26
C ASN A 296 -18.27 5.50 10.40
N TRP A 297 -19.39 6.16 10.06
CA TRP A 297 -19.50 7.61 10.24
C TRP A 297 -19.44 8.01 11.73
N ALA A 298 -20.01 7.20 12.61
CA ALA A 298 -19.91 7.37 14.06
C ALA A 298 -18.46 7.27 14.55
N LEU A 299 -17.64 6.46 13.87
CA LEU A 299 -16.21 6.29 14.17
C LEU A 299 -15.32 7.34 13.51
N THR A 300 -15.75 7.91 12.38
CA THR A 300 -15.10 9.11 11.84
C THR A 300 -15.27 10.32 12.75
N ALA A 301 -16.26 10.39 13.64
CA ALA A 301 -16.33 11.42 14.66
C ALA A 301 -15.21 11.24 15.71
N THR A 302 -14.91 9.99 16.10
CA THR A 302 -13.78 9.65 16.97
C THR A 302 -12.43 9.85 16.27
N LEU A 303 -12.34 9.60 14.96
CA LEU A 303 -11.13 9.87 14.17
C LEU A 303 -10.97 11.37 13.83
N GLN A 304 -12.04 12.15 13.66
CA GLN A 304 -11.97 13.61 13.49
C GLN A 304 -11.51 14.31 14.77
N SER A 305 -11.64 13.67 15.94
CA SER A 305 -10.97 14.15 17.16
C SER A 305 -9.43 14.04 17.09
N PHE A 306 -8.85 13.31 16.12
CA PHE A 306 -7.41 13.35 15.84
C PHE A 306 -6.98 14.73 15.33
N ASP A 307 -7.88 15.47 14.68
CA ASP A 307 -7.62 16.80 14.11
C ASP A 307 -7.75 17.93 15.16
N ARG A 308 -8.44 17.70 16.29
CA ARG A 308 -8.54 18.67 17.40
C ARG A 308 -7.51 18.47 18.51
N ALA A 309 -7.06 17.24 18.73
CA ALA A 309 -6.04 16.94 19.75
C ALA A 309 -4.60 16.98 19.21
N GLY A 310 -4.42 16.85 17.90
CA GLY A 310 -3.13 16.96 17.22
C GLY A 310 -2.83 18.39 16.84
N ASN A 311 -2.15 19.14 17.70
CA ASN A 311 -1.38 20.34 17.32
C ASN A 311 -0.27 19.90 16.34
N PHE A 312 -0.63 19.66 15.07
CA PHE A 312 0.29 19.42 13.95
C PHE A 312 0.95 20.73 13.45
N SER A 313 0.71 21.85 14.15
CA SER A 313 1.33 23.16 13.94
C SER A 313 2.82 23.24 14.29
N GLY A 314 3.43 22.15 14.79
CA GLY A 314 4.84 22.11 15.20
C GLY A 314 5.78 21.33 14.29
N LEU A 315 5.30 20.64 13.25
CA LEU A 315 6.18 19.95 12.30
C LEU A 315 6.53 20.89 11.15
N ASN A 316 7.30 21.94 11.46
CA ASN A 316 8.19 22.55 10.49
C ASN A 316 9.21 21.49 10.07
N PHE A 317 8.86 20.69 9.07
CA PHE A 317 9.89 20.16 8.17
C PHE A 317 10.45 21.37 7.43
N GLN A 318 11.39 22.07 8.06
CA GLN A 318 12.41 22.77 7.31
C GLN A 318 13.10 21.68 6.49
N TYR A 319 12.66 21.53 5.24
CA TYR A 319 13.57 21.13 4.19
C TYR A 319 14.66 22.19 4.20
N SER A 320 15.69 21.99 5.03
CA SER A 320 16.95 22.70 4.88
C SER A 320 17.54 22.18 3.58
N THR A 321 17.16 22.86 2.49
CA THR A 321 17.94 22.91 1.27
C THR A 321 19.30 23.47 1.65
N CYS A 322 20.30 22.59 1.71
CA CYS A 322 21.71 22.89 1.55
C CYS A 322 22.29 21.81 0.62
#